data_AF-A0A7W9YML0-F1
#
_entry.id   AF-A0A7W9YML0-F1
#
_cell.length_a   1.000
_cell.length_b   1.000
_cell.length_c   1.000
_cell.angle_alpha   90.00
_cell.angle_beta   90.00
_cell.angle_gamma   90.00
#
_symmetry.space_group_name_H-M   'P 1'
#
loop_
_entity.id
_entity.type
_entity.pdbx_description
1 polymer ?
#
loop_
_entity_poly.entity_id
_entity_poly.type
_entity_poly.pdbx_seq_one_letter_code
_entity_poly.pdbx_strand_id
1 'polypeptide(L)'
;MTAVADARWGRTPAHAERHAQAARLQARFPQFVIWHGEYTGAWFAITATGLVEAPTVEALECTVRSLTAAAVVSRNRRDCTLSRTGTGFQRLR
;
A
#
# COMPACT_ATOMS: atom_id res chain seq x y z
N MET A 1 -32.29 -24.67 1.42
CA MET A 1 -31.42 -24.96 0.26
C MET A 1 -30.85 -23.65 -0.24
N THR A 2 -29.59 -23.44 0.06
CA THR A 2 -28.76 -22.25 -0.15
C THR A 2 -28.52 -22.05 -1.64
N ALA A 3 -28.90 -20.89 -2.18
CA ALA A 3 -28.35 -20.44 -3.45
C ALA A 3 -26.90 -20.03 -3.19
N VAL A 4 -25.96 -20.95 -3.44
CA VAL A 4 -24.54 -20.61 -3.55
C VAL A 4 -24.45 -19.79 -4.83
N ALA A 5 -24.57 -18.47 -4.69
CA ALA A 5 -24.28 -17.54 -5.76
C ALA A 5 -22.86 -17.87 -6.22
N ASP A 6 -22.75 -18.22 -7.50
CA ASP A 6 -21.50 -18.53 -8.18
C ASP A 6 -20.47 -17.45 -7.84
N ALA A 7 -19.52 -17.81 -6.98
CA ALA A 7 -18.72 -16.91 -6.16
C ALA A 7 -17.56 -16.28 -6.96
N ARG A 8 -17.89 -15.63 -8.08
CA ARG A 8 -16.96 -14.84 -8.88
C ARG A 8 -16.77 -13.45 -8.28
N TRP A 9 -16.24 -13.42 -7.05
CA TRP A 9 -15.74 -12.20 -6.42
C TRP A 9 -14.89 -11.43 -7.44
N GLY A 10 -15.06 -10.12 -7.50
CA GLY A 10 -14.39 -9.22 -8.44
C GLY A 10 -15.19 -8.87 -9.69
N ARG A 11 -16.24 -9.62 -10.04
CA ARG A 11 -16.99 -9.46 -11.32
C ARG A 11 -18.43 -8.97 -11.17
N THR A 12 -18.87 -8.67 -9.96
CA THR A 12 -20.21 -8.11 -9.75
C THR A 12 -20.21 -6.63 -10.14
N PRO A 13 -21.11 -6.17 -11.03
CA PRO A 13 -21.17 -4.77 -11.46
C PRO A 13 -21.29 -3.78 -10.30
N ALA A 14 -21.96 -4.19 -9.21
CA ALA A 14 -22.15 -3.38 -8.00
C ALA A 14 -20.85 -3.00 -7.27
N HIS A 15 -19.75 -3.72 -7.50
CA HIS A 15 -18.44 -3.45 -6.89
C HIS A 15 -17.39 -3.00 -7.90
N ALA A 16 -17.73 -2.94 -9.20
CA ALA A 16 -16.80 -2.58 -10.27
C ALA A 16 -16.18 -1.19 -10.07
N GLU A 17 -16.97 -0.21 -9.62
CA GLU A 17 -16.45 1.13 -9.35
C GLU A 17 -15.44 1.13 -8.19
N ARG A 18 -15.72 0.38 -7.12
CA ARG A 18 -14.82 0.27 -5.96
C ARG A 18 -13.52 -0.44 -6.35
N HIS A 19 -13.59 -1.46 -7.23
CA HIS A 19 -12.39 -2.09 -7.77
C HIS A 19 -11.60 -1.16 -8.70
N ALA A 20 -12.27 -0.35 -9.51
CA ALA A 20 -11.60 0.66 -10.33
C ALA A 20 -10.89 1.71 -9.47
N GLN A 21 -11.50 2.13 -8.36
CA GLN A 21 -10.88 3.02 -7.38
C GLN A 21 -9.67 2.36 -6.70
N ALA A 22 -9.78 1.10 -6.28
CA ALA A 22 -8.65 0.35 -5.74
C ALA A 22 -7.48 0.25 -6.75
N ALA A 23 -7.78 -0.02 -8.02
CA ALA A 23 -6.79 -0.09 -9.10
C ALA A 23 -6.10 1.27 -9.36
N ARG A 24 -6.83 2.38 -9.28
CA ARG A 24 -6.26 3.74 -9.39
C ARG A 24 -5.29 4.03 -8.24
N LEU A 25 -5.67 3.66 -7.01
CA LEU A 25 -4.80 3.77 -5.84
C LEU A 25 -3.56 2.89 -5.98
N GLN A 26 -3.72 1.65 -6.43
CA GLN A 26 -2.64 0.72 -6.70
C GLN A 26 -1.64 1.28 -7.73
N ALA A 27 -2.14 1.89 -8.80
CA ALA A 27 -1.30 2.53 -9.82
C ALA A 27 -0.50 3.72 -9.27
N ARG A 28 -1.07 4.45 -8.31
CA ARG A 28 -0.42 5.58 -7.65
C ARG A 28 0.64 5.14 -6.64
N PHE A 29 0.43 4.00 -5.99
CA PHE A 29 1.33 3.47 -4.98
C PHE A 29 1.67 1.99 -5.25
N PRO A 30 2.57 1.71 -6.22
CA PRO A 30 2.84 0.36 -6.71
C PRO A 30 3.48 -0.56 -5.65
N GLN A 31 4.04 0.00 -4.57
CA GLN A 31 4.64 -0.76 -3.47
C GLN A 31 3.63 -1.38 -2.47
N PHE A 32 2.34 -1.08 -2.59
CA PHE A 32 1.30 -1.67 -1.74
C PHE A 32 0.47 -2.66 -2.54
N VAL A 33 -0.32 -3.51 -1.87
CA VAL A 33 -1.38 -4.27 -2.53
C VAL A 33 -2.70 -3.78 -1.97
N ILE A 34 -3.53 -3.15 -2.81
CA ILE A 34 -4.75 -2.46 -2.41
C ILE A 34 -5.97 -3.17 -3.00
N TRP A 35 -6.99 -3.43 -2.17
CA TRP A 35 -8.24 -4.02 -2.62
C TRP A 35 -9.43 -3.57 -1.75
N HIS A 36 -10.63 -3.79 -2.27
CA HIS A 36 -11.89 -3.58 -1.55
C HIS A 36 -12.48 -4.93 -1.15
N GLY A 37 -12.79 -5.13 0.12
CA GLY A 37 -13.47 -6.34 0.60
C GLY A 37 -14.96 -6.28 0.29
N GLU A 38 -15.44 -7.07 -0.66
CA GLU A 38 -16.87 -7.11 -1.01
C GLU A 38 -17.76 -7.54 0.15
N TYR A 39 -17.28 -8.45 1.01
CA TYR A 39 -18.03 -8.95 2.17
C TYR A 39 -18.03 -7.97 3.36
N THR A 40 -16.89 -7.33 3.62
CA THR A 40 -16.75 -6.42 4.77
C THR A 40 -17.12 -4.98 4.44
N GLY A 41 -17.14 -4.61 3.16
CA GLY A 41 -17.30 -3.22 2.70
C GLY A 41 -16.11 -2.32 3.03
N ALA A 42 -15.02 -2.89 3.56
CA ALA A 42 -13.84 -2.16 3.99
C ALA A 42 -12.75 -2.17 2.92
N TRP A 43 -11.85 -1.20 3.04
CA TRP A 43 -10.69 -1.02 2.18
C TRP A 43 -9.45 -1.56 2.87
N PHE A 44 -8.66 -2.30 2.11
CA PHE A 44 -7.46 -2.95 2.63
C PHE A 44 -6.23 -2.57 1.81
N ALA A 45 -5.12 -2.39 2.51
CA ALA A 45 -3.80 -2.28 1.90
C ALA A 45 -2.79 -3.15 2.67
N ILE A 46 -2.07 -4.00 1.94
CA ILE A 46 -0.87 -4.65 2.49
C ILE A 46 0.34 -3.75 2.24
N THR A 47 1.09 -3.54 3.30
CA THR A 47 2.34 -2.77 3.32
C THR A 47 3.49 -3.66 3.75
N ALA A 48 4.73 -3.18 3.61
CA ALA A 48 5.92 -3.91 4.08
C ALA A 48 5.91 -4.20 5.59
N THR A 49 5.13 -3.43 6.38
CA THR A 49 5.09 -3.53 7.84
C THR A 49 3.82 -4.21 8.36
N GLY A 50 2.83 -4.46 7.50
CA GLY A 50 1.57 -5.09 7.93
C GLY A 50 0.37 -4.70 7.08
N LEU A 51 -0.80 -5.15 7.55
CA LEU A 51 -2.11 -4.91 6.94
C LEU A 51 -2.75 -3.63 7.51
N VAL A 52 -3.26 -2.80 6.62
CA VAL A 52 -4.06 -1.62 6.95
C VAL A 52 -5.50 -1.89 6.51
N GLU A 53 -6.43 -1.70 7.43
CA GLU A 53 -7.87 -1.70 7.17
C GLU A 53 -8.41 -0.28 7.37
N ALA A 54 -9.28 0.17 6.47
CA ALA A 54 -9.94 1.46 6.56
C ALA A 54 -11.40 1.37 6.08
N PRO A 55 -12.33 2.13 6.69
CA PRO A 55 -13.73 2.11 6.30
C PRO A 55 -14.01 2.85 4.98
N THR A 56 -13.14 3.78 4.58
CA THR A 56 -13.28 4.55 3.34
C THR A 56 -11.98 4.61 2.54
N VAL A 57 -12.12 4.91 1.25
CA VAL A 57 -10.99 5.00 0.32
C VAL A 57 -10.06 6.16 0.66
N GLU A 58 -10.60 7.27 1.15
CA GLU A 58 -9.86 8.47 1.55
C GLU A 58 -9.04 8.20 2.82
N ALA A 59 -9.62 7.48 3.79
CA ALA A 59 -8.92 7.08 5.00
C ALA A 59 -7.75 6.12 4.68
N LEU A 60 -7.97 5.20 3.72
CA LEU A 60 -6.92 4.33 3.22
C LEU A 60 -5.81 5.14 2.54
N GLU A 61 -6.18 6.05 1.63
CA GLU A 61 -5.22 6.88 0.90
C GLU A 61 -4.37 7.75 1.84
N CYS A 62 -5.00 8.38 2.84
CA CYS A 62 -4.30 9.20 3.82
C CYS A 62 -3.26 8.37 4.60
N THR A 63 -3.63 7.16 5.01
CA THR A 63 -2.73 6.23 5.70
C THR A 63 -1.58 5.79 4.82
N VAL A 64 -1.87 5.33 3.60
CA VAL A 64 -0.87 4.86 2.62
C VAL A 64 0.13 5.96 2.25
N ARG A 65 -0.36 7.19 2.09
CA ARG A 65 0.47 8.38 1.83
C ARG A 65 1.41 8.66 3.01
N SER A 66 0.89 8.60 4.23
CA SER A 66 1.68 8.83 5.45
C SER A 66 2.77 7.77 5.61
N LEU A 67 2.46 6.50 5.36
CA LEU A 67 3.44 5.40 5.38
C LEU A 67 4.51 5.57 4.30
N THR A 68 4.12 5.99 3.10
CA THR A 68 5.07 6.26 2.01
C THR A 68 6.01 7.40 2.38
N ALA A 69 5.50 8.50 2.93
CA ALA A 69 6.30 9.62 3.38
C ALA A 69 7.29 9.21 4.49
N ALA A 70 6.83 8.46 5.49
CA ALA A 70 7.68 7.92 6.54
C ALA A 70 8.79 7.01 6.00
N ALA A 71 8.47 6.15 5.03
CA ALA A 71 9.44 5.27 4.39
C ALA A 71 10.53 6.05 3.64
N VAL A 72 10.17 7.11 2.91
CA VAL A 72 11.11 8.00 2.22
C VAL A 72 12.04 8.69 3.22
N VAL A 73 11.50 9.24 4.31
CA VAL A 73 12.31 9.88 5.36
C VAL A 73 13.27 8.87 6.00
N SER A 74 12.80 7.65 6.28
CA SER A 74 13.63 6.58 6.87
C SER A 74 14.78 6.15 5.94
N ARG A 75 14.56 6.21 4.61
CA ARG A 75 15.56 5.85 3.60
C ARG A 75 16.62 6.93 3.51
N ASN A 76 16.22 8.19 3.38
CA ASN A 76 17.16 9.33 3.35
C ASN A 76 18.04 9.39 4.61
N ARG A 77 17.49 9.09 5.80
CA ARG A 77 18.30 9.03 7.03
C ARG A 77 19.37 7.95 6.95
N ARG A 78 19.05 6.75 6.45
CA ARG A 78 20.01 5.66 6.29
C ARG A 78 21.12 6.03 5.31
N ASP A 79 20.78 6.66 4.19
CA ASP A 79 21.76 7.09 3.19
C ASP A 79 22.72 8.16 3.74
N CYS A 80 22.20 9.10 4.55
CA CYS A 80 23.03 10.08 5.25
C CYS A 80 23.93 9.45 6.32
N THR A 81 23.45 8.46 7.08
CA THR A 81 24.26 7.75 8.09
C THR A 81 25.38 6.96 7.42
N LEU A 82 25.09 6.27 6.31
CA LEU A 82 26.09 5.53 5.53
C LEU A 82 27.13 6.46 4.89
N SER A 83 26.71 7.61 4.38
CA SER A 83 27.64 8.61 3.83
C SER A 83 28.58 9.21 4.88
N ARG A 84 28.12 9.33 6.14
CA ARG A 84 28.92 9.89 7.25
C ARG A 84 29.96 8.93 7.79
N THR A 85 29.81 7.62 7.52
CA THR A 85 30.79 6.58 7.91
C THR A 85 31.80 6.29 6.79
N GLY A 86 31.61 6.86 5.60
CA GLY A 86 32.42 6.62 4.41
C GLY A 86 33.32 7.78 4.00
N THR A 87 34.14 8.33 4.91
CA THR A 87 35.30 9.16 4.51
C THR A 87 36.53 8.77 5.32
N GLY A 88 37.04 7.57 5.04
CA GLY A 88 38.22 7.01 5.70
C GLY A 88 38.85 5.90 4.87
N PHE A 89 39.05 6.13 3.56
CA PHE A 89 39.90 5.27 2.74
C PHE A 89 41.13 6.08 2.32
N GLN A 90 42.11 6.19 3.22
CA GLN A 90 43.47 6.61 2.87
C GLN A 90 44.03 5.58 1.89
N ARG A 91 44.15 5.95 0.61
CA ARG A 91 45.12 5.32 -0.28
C ARG A 91 46.51 5.81 0.13
N LEU A 92 47.21 5.00 0.92
CA LEU A 92 48.66 5.00 0.93
C LEU A 92 49.12 4.19 -0.29
N ARG A 93 49.61 4.89 -1.32
CA ARG A 93 50.78 4.54 -2.15
C ARG A 93 50.91 5.54 -3.29
#